data_AF-A0A9E4ME68-F1
#
_entry.id   AF-A0A9E4ME68-F1
#
_cell.length_a   1.000
_cell.length_b   1.000
_cell.length_c   1.000
_cell.angle_alpha   90.00
_cell.angle_beta   90.00
_cell.angle_gamma   90.00
#
_symmetry.space_group_name_H-M   'P 1'
#
loop_
_entity.id
_entity.type
_entity.pdbx_description
1 polymer ?
#
loop_
_entity_poly.entity_id
_entity_poly.type
_entity_poly.pdbx_seq_one_letter_code
_entity_poly.pdbx_strand_id
1 'polypeptide(L)'
;MSKLVARSFLMLLPSTYLALSAANPSLSRAEERLPKIGSLEGFGTCLDQSYDPDGCLERAEAFFKKQPAQRFGAAKLVRVKVNAERALPLFDKALSGKFDKQLCTDEDLQLAVVAGLGVPAHYAAVPLAQTLLGKRCFAELRAAVQKEMDDAPGGYVADNACPVFAAQGSPCKAAEAPKRN
;
A
#
# COMPACT_ATOMS: atom_id res chain seq x y z
N MET A 1 -60.02 -17.39 9.51
CA MET A 1 -60.95 -16.30 9.19
C MET A 1 -60.24 -15.32 8.28
N SER A 2 -60.80 -15.14 7.09
CA SER A 2 -60.26 -14.42 5.93
C SER A 2 -60.34 -12.89 6.06
N LYS A 3 -59.47 -12.19 5.33
CA LYS A 3 -59.60 -10.85 4.68
C LYS A 3 -58.19 -10.52 4.09
N LEU A 4 -57.87 -10.63 2.81
CA LEU A 4 -58.39 -10.05 1.55
C LEU A 4 -58.14 -8.52 1.40
N VAL A 5 -57.46 -8.17 0.29
CA VAL A 5 -57.40 -6.89 -0.46
C VAL A 5 -56.46 -5.81 0.14
N ALA A 6 -55.59 -5.09 -0.56
CA ALA A 6 -55.63 -4.61 -1.94
C ALA A 6 -54.24 -4.51 -2.59
N ARG A 7 -54.18 -4.92 -3.87
CA ARG A 7 -53.12 -4.60 -4.83
C ARG A 7 -53.29 -3.15 -5.28
N SER A 8 -52.25 -2.34 -5.18
CA SER A 8 -52.09 -1.13 -5.99
C SER A 8 -50.92 -1.34 -6.94
N PHE A 9 -51.27 -1.56 -8.21
CA PHE A 9 -50.37 -1.50 -9.35
C PHE A 9 -50.21 -0.04 -9.72
N LEU A 10 -48.98 0.50 -9.65
CA LEU A 10 -48.59 1.70 -10.39
C LEU A 10 -47.57 1.26 -11.44
N MET A 11 -48.05 1.11 -12.69
CA MET A 11 -47.20 1.20 -13.88
C MET A 11 -46.90 2.68 -14.14
N LEU A 12 -45.75 2.95 -14.79
CA LEU A 12 -45.26 4.16 -15.50
C LEU A 12 -43.79 4.37 -15.08
N LEU A 13 -42.74 4.41 -15.91
CA LEU A 13 -42.48 4.43 -17.35
C LEU A 13 -41.01 3.96 -17.50
N PRO A 14 -40.64 3.16 -18.52
CA PRO A 14 -39.24 2.91 -18.82
C PRO A 14 -38.64 4.15 -19.49
N SER A 15 -38.03 5.06 -18.70
CA SER A 15 -37.13 6.07 -19.25
C SER A 15 -35.84 5.38 -19.68
N THR A 16 -35.82 4.90 -20.92
CA THR A 16 -34.62 4.44 -21.60
C THR A 16 -33.73 5.66 -21.88
N TYR A 17 -32.93 6.04 -20.88
CA TYR A 17 -31.76 6.88 -21.10
C TYR A 17 -30.72 6.04 -21.84
N LEU A 18 -30.74 6.13 -23.17
CA LEU A 18 -29.60 5.79 -24.02
C LEU A 18 -28.49 6.81 -23.73
N ALA A 19 -27.71 6.55 -22.68
CA ALA A 19 -26.45 7.23 -22.44
C ALA A 19 -25.48 6.80 -23.55
N LEU A 20 -25.35 7.65 -24.57
CA LEU A 20 -24.31 7.55 -25.58
C LEU A 20 -22.97 7.76 -24.87
N SER A 21 -22.40 6.67 -24.33
CA SER A 21 -21.00 6.67 -23.88
C SER A 21 -20.14 6.86 -25.12
N ALA A 22 -19.73 8.10 -25.36
CA ALA A 22 -18.62 8.40 -26.24
C ALA A 22 -17.37 7.73 -25.63
N ALA A 23 -17.13 6.48 -26.03
CA ALA A 23 -15.89 5.79 -25.75
C ALA A 23 -14.78 6.59 -26.43
N ASN A 24 -14.07 7.43 -25.68
CA ASN A 24 -12.90 8.17 -26.16
C ASN A 24 -11.84 7.16 -26.61
N PRO A 25 -11.62 6.95 -27.93
CA PRO A 25 -10.70 5.94 -28.43
C PRO A 25 -9.22 6.36 -28.30
N SER A 26 -8.96 7.53 -27.72
CA SER A 26 -7.61 8.06 -27.50
C SER A 26 -6.92 7.51 -26.25
N LEU A 27 -7.67 7.14 -25.21
CA LEU A 27 -7.11 6.54 -23.99
C LEU A 27 -6.66 5.08 -24.23
N SER A 28 -7.45 4.30 -24.97
CA SER A 28 -7.15 2.89 -25.26
C SER A 28 -5.89 2.69 -26.11
N ARG A 29 -5.53 3.66 -26.97
CA ARG A 29 -4.31 3.57 -27.80
C ARG A 29 -3.01 3.90 -27.07
N ALA A 30 -3.07 4.66 -25.98
CA ALA A 30 -1.90 4.98 -25.17
C ALA A 30 -1.53 3.82 -24.24
N GLU A 31 -2.53 3.11 -23.69
CA GLU A 31 -2.30 1.89 -22.90
C GLU A 31 -1.68 0.74 -23.72
N GLU A 32 -2.00 0.66 -25.02
CA GLU A 32 -1.54 -0.44 -25.88
C GLU A 32 -0.03 -0.38 -26.24
N ARG A 33 0.65 0.75 -25.99
CA ARG A 33 2.07 0.94 -26.35
C ARG A 33 3.07 0.66 -25.24
N LEU A 34 2.61 0.42 -24.01
CA LEU A 34 3.51 0.18 -22.89
C LEU A 34 3.86 -1.32 -22.82
N PRO A 35 5.17 -1.67 -22.72
CA PRO A 35 5.61 -3.05 -22.81
C PRO A 35 5.03 -3.89 -21.66
N LYS A 36 4.63 -5.12 -21.97
CA LYS A 36 4.19 -6.09 -20.95
C LYS A 36 5.36 -6.41 -20.03
N ILE A 37 5.14 -6.35 -18.72
CA ILE A 37 6.13 -6.72 -17.71
C ILE A 37 6.13 -8.24 -17.57
N GLY A 38 7.18 -8.88 -18.09
CA GLY A 38 7.37 -10.33 -18.04
C GLY A 38 8.43 -10.79 -17.04
N SER A 39 9.18 -9.86 -16.44
CA SER A 39 10.30 -10.14 -15.53
C SER A 39 10.48 -9.01 -14.51
N LEU A 40 11.24 -9.28 -13.46
CA LEU A 40 11.63 -8.26 -12.47
C LEU A 40 12.52 -7.18 -13.11
N GLU A 41 13.40 -7.56 -14.03
CA GLU A 41 14.22 -6.62 -14.82
C GLU A 41 13.34 -5.70 -15.67
N GLY A 42 12.38 -6.26 -16.41
CA GLY A 42 11.45 -5.46 -17.22
C GLY A 42 10.57 -4.54 -16.37
N PHE A 43 10.24 -4.94 -15.14
CA PHE A 43 9.60 -4.05 -14.17
C PHE A 43 10.52 -2.90 -13.76
N GLY A 44 11.79 -3.19 -13.44
CA GLY A 44 12.79 -2.18 -13.14
C GLY A 44 12.99 -1.18 -14.28
N THR A 45 13.09 -1.66 -15.52
CA THR A 45 13.15 -0.82 -16.72
C THR A 45 11.92 0.06 -16.88
N CYS A 46 10.72 -0.45 -16.59
CA CYS A 46 9.50 0.36 -16.61
C CYS A 46 9.61 1.52 -15.62
N LEU A 47 10.03 1.24 -14.38
CA LEU A 47 10.19 2.28 -13.35
C LEU A 47 11.25 3.33 -13.71
N ASP A 48 12.32 2.94 -14.41
CA ASP A 48 13.38 3.87 -14.84
C ASP A 48 12.98 4.77 -16.01
N GLN A 49 12.15 4.26 -16.91
CA GLN A 49 11.82 4.94 -18.17
C GLN A 49 10.47 5.65 -18.15
N SER A 50 9.63 5.35 -17.16
CA SER A 50 8.28 5.91 -17.06
C SER A 50 8.26 7.14 -16.15
N TYR A 51 7.67 8.23 -16.65
CA TYR A 51 7.22 9.34 -15.80
C TYR A 51 5.95 8.99 -14.99
N ASP A 52 5.39 7.80 -15.22
CA ASP A 52 4.21 7.26 -14.56
C ASP A 52 4.55 5.93 -13.87
N PRO A 53 5.07 5.97 -12.62
CA PRO A 53 5.36 4.77 -11.84
C PRO A 53 4.09 3.97 -11.49
N ASP A 54 2.92 4.62 -11.49
CA ASP A 54 1.65 4.02 -11.10
C ASP A 54 1.16 3.07 -12.18
N GLY A 55 1.25 3.48 -13.44
CA GLY A 55 0.99 2.58 -14.57
C GLY A 55 1.94 1.38 -14.59
N CYS A 56 3.21 1.54 -14.19
CA CYS A 56 4.15 0.41 -14.08
C CYS A 56 3.72 -0.58 -12.99
N LEU A 57 3.30 -0.08 -11.83
CA LEU A 57 2.80 -0.91 -10.72
C LEU A 57 1.54 -1.67 -11.10
N GLU A 58 0.58 -0.99 -11.74
CA GLU A 58 -0.68 -1.60 -12.18
C GLU A 58 -0.43 -2.73 -13.19
N ARG A 59 0.42 -2.50 -14.19
CA ARG A 59 0.77 -3.54 -15.18
C ARG A 59 1.52 -4.72 -14.55
N ALA A 60 2.33 -4.46 -13.52
CA ALA A 60 3.10 -5.49 -12.83
C ALA A 60 2.21 -6.40 -11.95
N GLU A 61 1.01 -5.97 -11.56
CA GLU A 61 0.09 -6.78 -10.75
C GLU A 61 -0.19 -8.16 -11.38
N ALA A 62 -0.44 -8.19 -12.69
CA ALA A 62 -0.71 -9.42 -13.43
C ALA A 62 0.50 -10.38 -13.44
N PHE A 63 1.71 -9.82 -13.54
CA PHE A 63 2.95 -10.58 -13.45
C PHE A 63 3.14 -11.15 -12.04
N PHE A 64 3.00 -10.35 -11.00
CA PHE A 64 3.17 -10.79 -9.62
C PHE A 64 2.09 -11.76 -9.15
N LYS A 65 0.89 -11.72 -9.73
CA LYS A 65 -0.13 -12.74 -9.49
C LYS A 65 0.33 -14.13 -9.91
N LYS A 66 1.08 -14.22 -11.02
CA LYS A 66 1.66 -15.47 -11.53
C LYS A 66 3.01 -15.80 -10.88
N GLN A 67 3.75 -14.78 -10.45
CA GLN A 67 5.10 -14.89 -9.87
C GLN A 67 5.15 -14.25 -8.48
N PRO A 68 4.42 -14.79 -7.47
CA PRO A 68 4.32 -14.16 -6.15
C PRO A 68 5.66 -14.03 -5.43
N ALA A 69 6.61 -14.96 -5.66
CA ALA A 69 7.95 -14.93 -5.09
C ALA A 69 8.78 -13.72 -5.53
N GLN A 70 8.46 -13.11 -6.67
CA GLN A 70 9.17 -11.93 -7.19
C GLN A 70 8.73 -10.62 -6.51
N ARG A 71 7.64 -10.62 -5.72
CA ARG A 71 7.08 -9.40 -5.11
C ARG A 71 8.05 -8.72 -4.16
N PHE A 72 8.84 -9.48 -3.41
CA PHE A 72 9.79 -8.89 -2.47
C PHE A 72 10.88 -8.10 -3.23
N GLY A 73 11.49 -8.71 -4.25
CA GLY A 73 12.44 -8.03 -5.12
C GLY A 73 11.83 -6.81 -5.82
N ALA A 74 10.56 -6.88 -6.21
CA ALA A 74 9.85 -5.75 -6.79
C ALA A 74 9.62 -4.60 -5.80
N ALA A 75 9.29 -4.90 -4.55
CA ALA A 75 9.16 -3.90 -3.50
C ALA A 75 10.48 -3.13 -3.30
N LYS A 76 11.62 -3.84 -3.31
CA LYS A 76 12.95 -3.22 -3.25
C LYS A 76 13.16 -2.24 -4.41
N LEU A 77 12.81 -2.63 -5.65
CA LEU A 77 12.91 -1.74 -6.81
C LEU A 77 12.04 -0.49 -6.66
N VAL A 78 10.81 -0.61 -6.17
CA VAL A 78 9.92 0.54 -5.95
C VAL A 78 10.48 1.48 -4.89
N ARG A 79 11.05 0.93 -3.81
CA ARG A 79 11.72 1.71 -2.76
C ARG A 79 12.91 2.49 -3.31
N VAL A 80 13.71 1.92 -4.23
CA VAL A 80 14.83 2.63 -4.88
C VAL A 80 14.34 3.69 -5.85
N LYS A 81 13.43 3.33 -6.76
CA LYS A 81 13.20 4.07 -8.00
C LYS A 81 12.00 5.03 -7.92
N VAL A 82 11.11 4.84 -6.96
CA VAL A 82 9.88 5.63 -6.82
C VAL A 82 9.92 6.39 -5.51
N ASN A 83 9.45 5.78 -4.42
CA ASN A 83 9.47 6.31 -3.07
C ASN A 83 9.35 5.13 -2.09
N ALA A 84 9.89 5.29 -0.89
CA ALA A 84 9.98 4.19 0.07
C ALA A 84 8.61 3.71 0.56
N GLU A 85 7.69 4.63 0.86
CA GLU A 85 6.33 4.28 1.31
C GLU A 85 5.49 3.64 0.20
N ARG A 86 5.79 3.92 -1.07
CA ARG A 86 5.11 3.29 -2.23
C ARG A 86 5.44 1.80 -2.36
N ALA A 87 6.51 1.32 -1.73
CA ALA A 87 6.89 -0.10 -1.74
C ALA A 87 6.06 -0.95 -0.76
N LEU A 88 5.42 -0.34 0.23
CA LEU A 88 4.70 -1.04 1.31
C LEU A 88 3.64 -2.03 0.83
N PRO A 89 2.80 -1.74 -0.19
CA PRO A 89 1.82 -2.71 -0.67
C PRO A 89 2.47 -3.99 -1.22
N LEU A 90 3.65 -3.87 -1.85
CA LEU A 90 4.37 -5.02 -2.40
C LEU A 90 5.07 -5.81 -1.30
N PHE A 91 5.68 -5.15 -0.31
CA PHE A 91 6.22 -5.82 0.87
C PHE A 91 5.12 -6.54 1.66
N ASP A 92 3.98 -5.90 1.90
CA ASP A 92 2.85 -6.51 2.59
C ASP A 92 2.31 -7.75 1.84
N LYS A 93 2.16 -7.67 0.52
CA LYS A 93 1.79 -8.83 -0.30
C LYS A 93 2.88 -9.91 -0.29
N ALA A 94 4.16 -9.56 -0.35
CA ALA A 94 5.28 -10.50 -0.37
C ALA A 94 5.42 -11.28 0.93
N LEU A 95 5.16 -10.64 2.07
CA LEU A 95 5.23 -11.26 3.39
C LEU A 95 3.90 -11.88 3.81
N SER A 96 2.91 -11.99 2.92
CA SER A 96 1.58 -12.49 3.29
C SER A 96 1.57 -14.01 3.39
N GLY A 97 0.92 -14.55 4.42
CA GLY A 97 0.89 -15.98 4.68
C GLY A 97 2.22 -16.50 5.23
N LYS A 98 2.72 -17.62 4.69
CA LYS A 98 4.00 -18.21 5.09
C LYS A 98 5.13 -17.54 4.31
N PHE A 99 6.02 -16.85 5.01
CA PHE A 99 7.19 -16.20 4.45
C PHE A 99 8.45 -16.56 5.24
N ASP A 100 9.62 -16.29 4.68
CA ASP A 100 10.90 -16.42 5.37
C ASP A 100 11.12 -15.21 6.29
N LYS A 101 11.26 -15.47 7.60
CA LYS A 101 11.49 -14.41 8.60
C LYS A 101 12.77 -13.63 8.37
N GLN A 102 13.76 -14.18 7.66
CA GLN A 102 14.97 -13.44 7.29
C GLN A 102 14.66 -12.21 6.41
N LEU A 103 13.53 -12.20 5.71
CA LEU A 103 13.09 -11.02 4.95
C LEU A 103 12.77 -9.82 5.86
N CYS A 104 12.50 -10.03 7.15
CA CYS A 104 12.27 -8.96 8.12
C CYS A 104 13.55 -8.18 8.47
N THR A 105 14.74 -8.73 8.18
CA THR A 105 16.03 -8.04 8.41
C THR A 105 16.51 -7.27 7.18
N ASP A 106 15.72 -7.20 6.12
CA ASP A 106 16.08 -6.48 4.90
C ASP A 106 15.98 -4.96 5.11
N GLU A 107 17.05 -4.25 4.77
CA GLU A 107 17.16 -2.80 4.94
C GLU A 107 16.09 -2.04 4.15
N ASP A 108 15.67 -2.54 2.99
CA ASP A 108 14.69 -1.84 2.17
C ASP A 108 13.29 -1.92 2.76
N LEU A 109 12.96 -3.06 3.38
CA LEU A 109 11.75 -3.20 4.16
C LEU A 109 11.76 -2.23 5.36
N GLN A 110 12.88 -2.15 6.07
CA GLN A 110 13.03 -1.23 7.21
C GLN A 110 12.81 0.23 6.78
N LEU A 111 13.49 0.68 5.73
CA LEU A 111 13.35 2.03 5.20
C LEU A 111 11.93 2.32 4.73
N ALA A 112 11.28 1.36 4.05
CA ALA A 112 9.89 1.50 3.62
C ALA A 112 8.92 1.63 4.80
N VAL A 113 9.10 0.83 5.86
CA VAL A 113 8.26 0.88 7.06
C VAL A 113 8.44 2.20 7.80
N VAL A 114 9.68 2.66 7.99
CA VAL A 114 9.95 3.95 8.63
C VAL A 114 9.33 5.10 7.81
N ALA A 115 9.54 5.12 6.50
CA ALA A 115 8.93 6.12 5.62
C ALA A 115 7.39 6.11 5.68
N GLY A 116 6.79 4.91 5.69
CA GLY A 116 5.34 4.75 5.82
C GLY A 116 4.76 5.20 7.15
N LEU A 117 5.53 5.11 8.24
CA LEU A 117 5.15 5.65 9.54
C LEU A 117 5.38 7.18 9.58
N GLY A 118 6.29 7.70 8.77
CA GLY A 118 6.65 9.12 8.71
C GLY A 118 5.67 10.03 7.97
N VAL A 119 4.53 9.53 7.49
CA VAL A 119 3.51 10.32 6.77
C VAL A 119 2.25 10.56 7.62
N PRO A 120 1.39 11.54 7.27
CA PRO A 120 0.17 11.80 8.02
C PRO A 120 -0.75 10.58 8.12
N ALA A 121 -1.41 10.42 9.27
CA ALA A 121 -2.18 9.22 9.64
C ALA A 121 -3.28 8.79 8.63
N HIS A 122 -3.77 9.69 7.79
CA HIS A 122 -4.82 9.39 6.80
C HIS A 122 -4.29 8.76 5.49
N TYR A 123 -2.96 8.68 5.32
CA TYR A 123 -2.37 8.06 4.13
C TYR A 123 -2.43 6.54 4.23
N ALA A 124 -2.72 5.88 3.11
CA ALA A 124 -2.82 4.42 3.03
C ALA A 124 -1.52 3.68 3.39
N ALA A 125 -0.38 4.37 3.37
CA ALA A 125 0.93 3.82 3.78
C ALA A 125 0.98 3.47 5.27
N VAL A 126 0.31 4.27 6.13
CA VAL A 126 0.36 4.10 7.60
C VAL A 126 -0.16 2.73 8.04
N PRO A 127 -1.39 2.30 7.71
CA PRO A 127 -1.89 0.99 8.14
C PRO A 127 -1.07 -0.19 7.59
N LEU A 128 -0.45 -0.03 6.41
CA LEU A 128 0.45 -1.04 5.85
C LEU A 128 1.76 -1.12 6.66
N ALA A 129 2.38 0.02 6.94
CA ALA A 129 3.60 0.07 7.74
C ALA A 129 3.36 -0.46 9.17
N GLN A 130 2.23 -0.11 9.79
CA GLN A 130 1.82 -0.65 11.08
C GLN A 130 1.58 -2.16 11.04
N THR A 131 1.02 -2.69 9.94
CA THR A 131 0.82 -4.13 9.75
C THR A 131 2.16 -4.87 9.63
N LEU A 132 3.08 -4.34 8.82
CA LEU A 132 4.42 -4.91 8.65
C LEU A 132 5.19 -4.88 9.98
N LEU A 133 5.18 -3.75 10.68
CA LEU A 133 5.81 -3.59 11.99
C LEU A 133 5.18 -4.51 13.03
N GLY A 134 3.86 -4.45 13.22
CA GLY A 134 3.20 -5.07 14.37
C GLY A 134 2.87 -6.54 14.21
N LYS A 135 2.56 -7.00 12.99
CA LYS A 135 2.06 -8.38 12.79
C LYS A 135 3.09 -9.33 12.18
N ARG A 136 4.14 -8.80 11.55
CA ARG A 136 5.04 -9.61 10.72
C ARG A 136 6.49 -9.55 11.19
N CYS A 137 7.02 -8.34 11.38
CA CYS A 137 8.45 -8.11 11.55
C CYS A 137 8.79 -7.29 12.80
N PHE A 138 8.01 -7.41 13.88
CA PHE A 138 8.19 -6.55 15.06
C PHE A 138 9.59 -6.70 15.68
N ALA A 139 10.06 -7.94 15.85
CA ALA A 139 11.33 -8.20 16.51
C ALA A 139 12.52 -7.57 15.76
N GLU A 140 12.49 -7.63 14.44
CA GLU A 140 13.55 -7.14 13.57
C GLU A 140 13.46 -5.62 13.33
N LEU A 141 12.25 -5.08 13.17
CA LEU A 141 12.05 -3.66 12.83
C LEU A 141 12.00 -2.72 14.03
N ARG A 142 11.72 -3.23 15.24
CA ARG A 142 11.54 -2.41 16.45
C ARG A 142 12.71 -1.46 16.70
N ALA A 143 13.94 -1.93 16.58
CA ALA A 143 15.13 -1.13 16.90
C ALA A 143 15.27 0.07 15.95
N ALA A 144 15.03 -0.14 14.67
CA ALA A 144 15.09 0.92 13.66
C ALA A 144 13.99 1.97 13.84
N VAL A 145 12.76 1.53 14.07
CA VAL A 145 11.64 2.45 14.32
C VAL A 145 11.85 3.21 15.63
N GLN A 146 12.37 2.56 16.68
CA GLN A 146 12.72 3.23 17.93
C GLN A 146 13.80 4.29 17.72
N LYS A 147 14.85 3.97 16.95
CA LYS A 147 15.90 4.93 16.61
C LYS A 147 15.32 6.16 15.91
N GLU A 148 14.43 5.98 14.94
CA GLU A 148 13.80 7.11 14.25
C GLU A 148 12.98 7.98 15.21
N MET A 149 12.21 7.37 16.12
CA MET A 149 11.46 8.11 17.14
C MET A 149 12.38 8.84 18.14
N ASP A 150 13.56 8.30 18.44
CA ASP A 150 14.53 8.91 19.35
C ASP A 150 15.28 10.07 18.65
N ASP A 151 15.60 9.93 17.37
CA ASP A 151 16.31 10.94 16.56
C ASP A 151 15.39 12.12 16.19
N ALA A 152 14.10 11.87 16.00
CA ALA A 152 13.08 12.88 15.76
C ALA A 152 11.94 12.73 16.78
N PRO A 153 12.12 13.22 18.02
CA PRO A 153 11.14 13.04 19.07
C PRO A 153 9.81 13.74 18.75
N GLY A 154 8.73 12.95 18.68
CA GLY A 154 7.41 13.40 18.23
C GLY A 154 7.21 13.29 16.71
N GLY A 155 6.08 13.81 16.21
CA GLY A 155 5.76 13.74 14.79
C GLY A 155 5.24 12.38 14.32
N TYR A 156 5.07 12.23 13.01
CA TYR A 156 4.26 11.15 12.45
C TYR A 156 4.79 9.75 12.78
N VAL A 157 6.12 9.53 12.78
CA VAL A 157 6.68 8.20 13.10
C VAL A 157 6.27 7.80 14.51
N ALA A 158 6.44 8.67 15.50
CA ALA A 158 6.05 8.39 16.88
C ALA A 158 4.53 8.21 17.01
N ASP A 159 3.74 9.15 16.45
CA ASP A 159 2.27 9.11 16.51
C ASP A 159 1.71 7.81 15.91
N ASN A 160 2.28 7.35 14.80
CA ASN A 160 1.83 6.17 14.08
C ASN A 160 2.41 4.86 14.64
N ALA A 161 3.62 4.86 15.22
CA ALA A 161 4.28 3.65 15.73
C ALA A 161 3.91 3.31 17.18
N CYS A 162 3.66 4.31 18.03
CA CYS A 162 3.39 4.08 19.45
C CYS A 162 2.20 3.14 19.74
N PRO A 163 1.07 3.22 19.02
CA PRO A 163 -0.02 2.25 19.20
C PRO A 163 0.41 0.81 18.93
N VAL A 164 1.32 0.60 17.97
CA VAL A 164 1.86 -0.71 17.63
C VAL A 164 2.79 -1.22 18.73
N PHE A 165 3.69 -0.37 19.24
CA PHE A 165 4.58 -0.72 20.36
C PHE A 165 3.78 -1.09 21.62
N ALA A 166 2.76 -0.29 21.95
CA ALA A 166 1.89 -0.57 23.09
C ALA A 166 1.16 -1.91 22.95
N ALA A 167 0.62 -2.22 21.77
CA ALA A 167 -0.01 -3.52 21.50
C ALA A 167 0.95 -4.72 21.62
N GLN A 168 2.26 -4.48 21.45
CA GLN A 168 3.32 -5.48 21.62
C GLN A 168 3.91 -5.49 23.04
N GLY A 169 3.31 -4.78 24.01
CA GLY A 169 3.81 -4.69 25.38
C GLY A 169 5.16 -3.98 25.49
N SER A 170 5.54 -3.19 24.48
CA SER A 170 6.78 -2.43 24.46
C SER A 170 6.52 -0.98 24.83
N PRO A 171 7.35 -0.35 25.68
CA PRO A 171 7.20 1.06 25.98
C PRO A 171 7.41 1.86 24.70
N CYS A 172 6.51 2.82 24.44
CA CYS A 172 6.75 3.85 23.44
C CYS A 172 7.09 5.15 24.15
N LYS A 173 8.32 5.62 23.97
CA LYS A 173 8.70 6.97 24.38
C LYS A 173 8.43 7.92 23.22
N ALA A 174 7.16 8.24 22.96
CA ALA A 174 6.91 9.49 22.26
C ALA A 174 7.44 10.58 23.20
N ALA A 175 8.42 11.36 22.77
CA ALA A 175 8.68 12.59 23.51
C ALA A 175 7.37 13.36 23.53
N GLU A 176 6.95 13.81 24.72
CA GLU A 176 5.87 14.76 24.83
C GLU A 176 6.23 15.94 23.92
N ALA A 177 5.55 16.04 22.78
CA ALA A 177 5.79 17.13 21.86
C ALA A 177 5.59 18.43 22.67
N PRO A 178 6.52 19.39 22.59
CA PRO A 178 6.30 20.69 23.22
C PRO A 178 4.95 21.20 22.69
N LYS A 179 4.02 21.49 23.61
CA LYS A 179 2.70 22.03 23.26
C LYS A 179 2.93 23.20 22.31
N ARG A 180 2.52 23.06 21.05
CA ARG A 180 2.54 24.18 20.10
C ARG A 180 1.50 25.17 20.62
N ASN A 181 1.98 26.28 21.19
CA ASN A 181 1.15 27.43 21.56
C ASN A 181 0.65 28.16 20.32
#